data_AF-A0A060CAF7-F1
#
_entry.id   AF-A0A060CAF7-F1
#
_cell.length_a   1.000
_cell.length_b   1.000
_cell.length_c   1.000
_cell.angle_alpha   90.00
_cell.angle_beta   90.00
_cell.angle_gamma   90.00
#
_symmetry.space_group_name_H-M   'P 1'
#
loop_
_entity.id
_entity.type
_entity.pdbx_description
1 polymer ?
#
loop_
_entity_poly.entity_id
_entity_poly.type
_entity_poly.pdbx_seq_one_letter_code
_entity_poly.pdbx_strand_id
1 'polypeptide(L)'
;DLSLIRHQLILDIGNEKVRDYVWQQIDNLFKKYRIDYLKWDFNRYFTEVYSHFLGSKDQGKTMFGYVLGLYDLLDRFTKHYPDVFLQTCASGGGRFDMGMLYYSSQIQGSDTSDAVDRSFNLYSTSFGY
;
A
#
# COMPACT_ATOMS: atom_id res chain seq x y z
N ASP A 1 11.05 18.54 14.46
CA ASP A 1 10.93 17.07 14.59
C ASP A 1 9.94 16.51 13.61
N LEU A 2 10.12 15.25 13.19
CA LEU A 2 9.20 14.58 12.28
C LEU A 2 7.95 14.10 13.04
N SER A 3 6.78 14.20 12.40
CA SER A 3 5.52 13.77 13.01
C SER A 3 5.40 12.24 12.99
N LEU A 4 5.40 11.62 14.17
CA LEU A 4 5.13 10.19 14.33
C LEU A 4 3.63 9.96 14.44
N ILE A 5 3.10 9.09 13.58
CA ILE A 5 1.72 8.58 13.65
C ILE A 5 1.83 7.08 13.82
N ARG A 6 1.22 6.53 14.87
CA ARG A 6 1.36 5.11 15.25
C ARG A 6 2.84 4.70 15.40
N HIS A 7 3.68 5.60 15.92
CA HIS A 7 5.12 5.41 16.14
C HIS A 7 5.94 5.01 14.89
N GLN A 8 5.47 5.35 13.69
CA GLN A 8 6.13 5.01 12.42
C GLN A 8 6.28 6.24 11.53
N LEU A 9 7.15 6.17 10.52
CA LEU A 9 7.33 7.13 9.41
C LEU A 9 7.01 6.45 8.07
N ILE A 10 7.03 7.21 6.96
CA ILE A 10 6.81 6.67 5.61
C ILE A 10 8.15 6.59 4.86
N LEU A 11 8.40 5.47 4.19
CA LEU A 11 9.54 5.31 3.29
C LEU A 11 9.33 6.11 1.99
N ASP A 12 10.37 6.79 1.51
CA ASP A 12 10.38 7.44 0.20
C ASP A 12 10.52 6.41 -0.92
N ILE A 13 9.46 5.65 -1.18
CA ILE A 13 9.40 4.67 -2.28
C ILE A 13 9.24 5.35 -3.65
N GLY A 14 9.25 6.69 -3.74
CA GLY A 14 9.49 7.37 -5.02
C GLY A 14 10.92 7.15 -5.53
N ASN A 15 11.86 6.92 -4.60
CA ASN A 15 13.24 6.56 -4.89
C ASN A 15 13.37 5.06 -5.23
N GLU A 16 13.86 4.75 -6.43
CA GLU A 16 14.05 3.38 -6.91
C GLU A 16 14.92 2.53 -5.99
N LYS A 17 15.98 3.09 -5.40
CA LYS A 17 16.84 2.34 -4.47
C LYS A 17 16.11 1.89 -3.22
N VAL A 18 15.18 2.71 -2.72
CA VAL A 18 14.34 2.36 -1.57
C VAL A 18 13.34 1.27 -1.97
N ARG A 19 12.73 1.39 -3.16
CA ARG A 19 11.84 0.34 -3.69
C ARG A 19 12.55 -0.99 -3.87
N ASP A 20 13.72 -1.00 -4.48
CA ASP A 20 14.48 -2.23 -4.73
C ASP A 20 14.86 -2.91 -3.43
N TYR A 21 15.24 -2.13 -2.40
CA TYR A 21 15.48 -2.67 -1.07
C TYR A 21 14.22 -3.32 -0.49
N VAL A 22 13.07 -2.63 -0.52
CA VAL A 22 11.78 -3.17 -0.05
C VAL A 22 11.40 -4.43 -0.81
N TRP A 23 11.53 -4.42 -2.14
CA TRP A 23 11.27 -5.57 -3.00
C TRP A 23 12.13 -6.76 -2.61
N GLN A 24 13.44 -6.57 -2.43
CA GLN A 24 14.34 -7.64 -2.03
C GLN A 24 13.94 -8.26 -0.69
N GLN A 25 13.50 -7.45 0.28
CA GLN A 25 13.03 -7.99 1.58
C GLN A 25 11.79 -8.87 1.42
N ILE A 26 10.82 -8.42 0.61
CA ILE A 26 9.60 -9.19 0.32
C ILE A 26 9.98 -10.47 -0.42
N ASP A 27 10.72 -10.36 -1.53
CA ASP A 27 11.13 -11.47 -2.37
C ASP A 27 11.91 -12.55 -1.58
N ASN A 28 12.81 -12.13 -0.69
CA ASN A 28 13.55 -13.06 0.17
C ASN A 28 12.64 -13.85 1.13
N LEU A 29 11.55 -13.25 1.63
CA LEU A 29 10.59 -13.97 2.48
C LEU A 29 9.84 -15.04 1.69
N PHE A 30 9.36 -14.70 0.49
CA PHE A 30 8.60 -15.61 -0.37
C PHE A 30 9.47 -16.72 -0.98
N LYS A 31 10.75 -16.46 -1.23
CA LYS A 31 11.71 -17.53 -1.61
C LYS A 31 11.98 -18.50 -0.47
N LYS A 32 11.94 -18.02 0.78
CA LYS A 32 12.26 -18.82 1.96
C LYS A 32 11.08 -19.64 2.47
N TYR A 33 9.87 -19.12 2.34
CA TYR A 33 8.66 -19.72 2.89
C TYR A 33 7.61 -19.89 1.81
N ARG A 34 6.87 -20.99 1.88
CA ARG A 34 5.66 -21.15 1.08
C ARG A 34 4.57 -20.26 1.67
N ILE A 35 4.28 -19.14 1.03
CA ILE A 35 3.27 -18.17 1.43
C ILE A 35 2.23 -18.11 0.32
N ASP A 36 0.99 -18.51 0.62
CA ASP A 36 -0.10 -18.52 -0.36
C ASP A 36 -0.97 -17.24 -0.30
N TYR A 37 -0.76 -16.38 0.69
CA TYR A 37 -1.53 -15.15 0.92
C TYR A 37 -0.68 -14.02 1.48
N LEU A 38 -0.84 -12.79 0.95
CA LEU A 38 -0.23 -11.57 1.45
C LEU A 38 -1.30 -10.51 1.74
N LYS A 39 -1.29 -9.99 2.98
CA LYS A 39 -1.98 -8.74 3.32
C LYS A 39 -1.01 -7.56 3.23
N TRP A 40 -1.25 -6.61 2.33
CA TRP A 40 -0.46 -5.40 2.18
C TRP A 40 -1.15 -4.21 2.86
N ASP A 41 -0.64 -3.75 3.99
CA ASP A 41 -1.27 -2.71 4.81
C ASP A 41 -0.51 -1.36 4.77
N PHE A 42 -1.21 -0.27 5.12
CA PHE A 42 -0.65 1.08 5.22
C PHE A 42 -1.39 1.91 6.28
N ASN A 43 -0.71 2.12 7.41
CA ASN A 43 -1.35 2.49 8.67
C ASN A 43 -1.13 3.95 9.12
N ARG A 44 -0.74 4.84 8.21
CA ARG A 44 -0.63 6.28 8.48
C ARG A 44 -0.80 7.11 7.22
N TYR A 45 -1.12 8.39 7.36
CA TYR A 45 -1.09 9.36 6.27
C TYR A 45 0.26 10.09 6.17
N PHE A 46 0.45 10.81 5.07
CA PHE A 46 1.63 11.63 4.81
C PHE A 46 1.71 12.82 5.77
N THR A 47 2.90 13.03 6.33
CA THR A 47 3.30 14.27 7.00
C THR A 47 4.69 14.65 6.48
N GLU A 48 5.07 15.92 6.57
CA GLU A 48 6.38 16.43 6.12
C GLU A 48 6.79 15.90 4.72
N VAL A 49 5.91 16.06 3.72
CA VAL A 49 6.10 15.53 2.36
C VAL A 49 7.37 16.11 1.72
N TYR A 50 8.38 15.26 1.56
CA TYR A 50 9.67 15.62 0.98
C TYR A 50 10.40 14.38 0.47
N SER A 51 11.22 14.54 -0.58
CA SER A 51 12.10 13.48 -1.08
C SER A 51 13.52 14.00 -1.25
N HIS A 52 14.50 13.34 -0.63
CA HIS A 52 15.92 13.65 -0.85
C HIS A 52 16.42 13.22 -2.23
N PHE A 53 15.68 12.36 -2.93
CA PHE A 53 16.00 11.93 -4.28
C PHE A 53 15.62 12.98 -5.32
N LEU A 54 14.63 13.83 -5.02
CA LEU A 54 14.16 14.88 -5.92
C LEU A 54 14.91 16.20 -5.73
N GLY A 55 15.13 16.91 -6.83
CA GLY A 55 15.60 18.29 -6.80
C GLY A 55 14.56 19.23 -6.17
N SER A 56 14.99 20.40 -5.69
CA SER A 56 14.12 21.37 -5.02
C SER A 56 12.91 21.79 -5.85
N LYS A 57 13.06 21.87 -7.18
CA LYS A 57 11.97 22.22 -8.11
C LYS A 57 10.91 21.12 -8.28
N ASP A 58 11.24 19.88 -7.94
CA ASP A 58 10.40 18.70 -8.17
C ASP A 58 9.72 18.20 -6.89
N GLN A 59 9.92 18.86 -5.74
CA GLN A 59 9.36 18.41 -4.46
C GLN A 59 7.84 18.29 -4.46
N GLY A 60 7.14 19.07 -5.29
CA GLY A 60 5.69 18.95 -5.50
C GLY A 60 5.24 17.61 -6.11
N LYS A 61 6.16 16.82 -6.66
CA LYS A 61 5.88 15.50 -7.25
C LYS A 61 6.04 14.35 -6.26
N THR A 62 6.46 14.60 -5.02
CA THR A 62 6.83 13.56 -4.04
C THR A 62 5.71 12.54 -3.80
N MET A 63 4.48 12.98 -3.48
CA MET A 63 3.36 12.04 -3.26
C MET A 63 2.97 11.28 -4.52
N PHE A 64 3.00 11.93 -5.69
CA PHE A 64 2.72 11.26 -6.96
C PHE A 64 3.78 10.20 -7.27
N GLY A 65 5.07 10.53 -7.07
CA GLY A 65 6.18 9.59 -7.18
C GLY A 65 6.04 8.41 -6.20
N TYR A 66 5.56 8.65 -4.98
CA TYR A 66 5.23 7.57 -4.05
C TYR A 66 4.15 6.64 -4.61
N VAL A 67 3.06 7.17 -5.15
CA VAL A 67 1.97 6.34 -5.72
C VAL A 67 2.47 5.51 -6.89
N LEU A 68 3.26 6.10 -7.82
CA LEU A 68 3.89 5.35 -8.90
C LEU A 68 4.84 4.26 -8.36
N GLY A 69 5.58 4.58 -7.31
CA GLY A 69 6.47 3.63 -6.66
C GLY A 69 5.75 2.48 -5.97
N LEU A 70 4.59 2.75 -5.34
CA LEU A 70 3.71 1.72 -4.81
C LEU A 70 3.20 0.81 -5.93
N TYR A 71 2.73 1.38 -7.04
CA TYR A 71 2.25 0.61 -8.18
C TYR A 71 3.35 -0.26 -8.81
N ASP A 72 4.58 0.24 -8.92
CA ASP A 72 5.73 -0.57 -9.34
C ASP A 72 5.97 -1.77 -8.41
N LEU A 73 5.91 -1.59 -7.09
CA LEU A 73 6.04 -2.70 -6.14
C LEU A 73 4.90 -3.72 -6.24
N LEU A 74 3.66 -3.25 -6.37
CA LEU A 74 2.50 -4.14 -6.51
C LEU A 74 2.53 -4.90 -7.84
N ASP A 75 2.90 -4.24 -8.94
CA ASP A 75 3.04 -4.85 -10.27
C ASP A 75 4.16 -5.92 -10.30
N ARG A 76 5.32 -5.62 -9.69
CA ARG A 76 6.40 -6.61 -9.53
C ARG A 76 5.91 -7.82 -8.74
N PHE A 77 5.19 -7.58 -7.64
CA PHE A 77 4.67 -8.66 -6.80
C PHE A 77 3.69 -9.56 -7.54
N THR A 78 2.66 -9.00 -8.16
CA THR A 78 1.61 -9.77 -8.85
C THR A 78 2.15 -10.52 -10.07
N LYS A 79 3.16 -9.99 -10.76
CA LYS A 79 3.83 -10.69 -11.87
C LYS A 79 4.75 -11.81 -11.41
N HIS A 80 5.48 -11.62 -10.30
CA HIS A 80 6.43 -12.61 -9.82
C HIS A 80 5.77 -13.73 -9.01
N TYR A 81 4.70 -13.42 -8.30
CA TYR A 81 3.96 -14.32 -7.42
C TYR A 81 2.47 -14.41 -7.83
N PRO A 82 2.15 -14.84 -9.06
CA PRO A 82 0.79 -14.81 -9.59
C PRO A 82 -0.19 -15.73 -8.84
N ASP A 83 0.33 -16.78 -8.20
CA ASP A 83 -0.48 -17.75 -7.45
C ASP A 83 -0.70 -17.32 -5.98
N VAL A 84 -0.09 -16.21 -5.54
CA VAL A 84 -0.27 -15.69 -4.18
C VAL A 84 -1.46 -14.75 -4.15
N PHE A 85 -2.38 -15.01 -3.22
CA PHE A 85 -3.52 -14.12 -3.03
C PHE A 85 -3.08 -12.81 -2.37
N LEU A 86 -3.15 -11.69 -3.10
CA LEU A 86 -2.90 -10.36 -2.59
C LEU A 86 -4.20 -9.70 -2.08
N GLN A 87 -4.20 -9.25 -0.84
CA GLN A 87 -5.22 -8.38 -0.26
C GLN A 87 -4.61 -7.07 0.21
N THR A 88 -5.05 -5.95 -0.35
CA THR A 88 -4.60 -4.62 0.09
C THR A 88 -5.45 -4.09 1.24
N CYS A 89 -4.84 -3.21 2.04
CA CYS A 89 -5.40 -2.62 3.24
C CYS A 89 -4.73 -1.25 3.48
N ALA A 90 -5.45 -0.35 4.13
CA ALA A 90 -4.91 0.88 4.67
C ALA A 90 -5.73 1.30 5.88
N SER A 91 -5.42 0.75 7.05
CA SER A 91 -6.25 0.84 8.27
C SER A 91 -7.72 0.50 7.97
N GLY A 92 -7.93 -0.66 7.34
CA GLY A 92 -9.17 -0.98 6.64
C GLY A 92 -9.24 -0.33 5.26
N GLY A 93 -10.34 0.37 4.97
CA GLY A 93 -10.69 0.86 3.63
C GLY A 93 -10.03 2.17 3.18
N GLY A 94 -8.96 2.64 3.82
CA GLY A 94 -8.36 3.95 3.53
C GLY A 94 -7.78 4.13 2.12
N ARG A 95 -7.66 3.04 1.36
CA ARG A 95 -7.30 3.00 -0.07
C ARG A 95 -8.14 1.95 -0.81
N PHE A 96 -9.46 1.99 -0.58
CA PHE A 96 -10.42 1.15 -1.31
C PHE A 96 -10.78 1.87 -2.61
N ASP A 97 -10.00 1.62 -3.67
CA ASP A 97 -10.15 2.27 -4.96
C ASP A 97 -9.76 1.35 -6.14
N MET A 98 -10.20 1.73 -7.34
CA MET A 98 -9.96 0.95 -8.57
C MET A 98 -8.47 0.80 -8.91
N GLY A 99 -7.63 1.77 -8.54
CA GLY A 99 -6.18 1.69 -8.78
C GLY A 99 -5.56 0.56 -7.96
N MET A 100 -6.00 0.38 -6.72
CA MET A 100 -5.59 -0.74 -5.88
C MET A 100 -6.20 -2.07 -6.34
N LEU A 101 -7.46 -2.08 -6.79
CA LEU A 101 -8.15 -3.28 -7.30
C LEU A 101 -7.53 -3.86 -8.57
N TYR A 102 -6.82 -3.05 -9.37
CA TYR A 102 -6.06 -3.55 -10.53
C TYR A 102 -5.01 -4.60 -10.12
N TYR A 103 -4.40 -4.44 -8.95
CA TYR A 103 -3.37 -5.35 -8.44
C TYR A 103 -3.91 -6.38 -7.45
N SER A 104 -4.98 -6.05 -6.74
CA SER A 104 -5.48 -6.82 -5.59
C SER A 104 -6.94 -7.21 -5.82
N SER A 105 -7.22 -8.50 -5.91
CA SER A 105 -8.59 -8.98 -6.16
C SER A 105 -9.56 -8.71 -5.01
N GLN A 106 -9.06 -8.42 -3.80
CA GLN A 106 -9.86 -8.01 -2.65
C GLN A 106 -9.16 -6.93 -1.83
N ILE A 107 -9.93 -6.10 -1.13
CA ILE A 107 -9.43 -5.07 -0.22
C ILE A 107 -10.10 -5.25 1.14
N GLN A 108 -9.37 -5.07 2.24
CA GLN A 108 -10.01 -5.01 3.56
C GLN A 108 -10.84 -3.71 3.67
N GLY A 109 -12.17 -3.84 3.66
CA GLY A 109 -13.07 -2.67 3.60
C GLY A 109 -13.14 -1.81 4.87
N SER A 110 -12.86 -2.36 6.05
CA SER A 110 -12.87 -1.62 7.31
C SER A 110 -12.10 -2.42 8.38
N ASP A 111 -11.56 -1.73 9.38
CA ASP A 111 -11.07 -2.35 10.61
C ASP A 111 -12.22 -2.60 11.61
N THR A 112 -13.36 -1.92 11.44
CA THR A 112 -14.58 -2.20 12.22
C THR A 112 -15.18 -3.52 11.76
N SER A 113 -15.24 -4.48 12.67
CA SER A 113 -15.87 -5.79 12.49
C SER A 113 -17.24 -5.93 13.16
N ASP A 114 -17.77 -4.85 13.75
CA ASP A 114 -19.14 -4.83 14.28
C ASP A 114 -20.15 -5.07 13.15
N ALA A 115 -21.14 -5.93 13.39
CA ALA A 115 -22.06 -6.38 12.35
C ALA A 115 -22.98 -5.26 11.83
N VAL A 116 -23.42 -4.35 12.70
CA VAL A 116 -24.30 -3.23 12.33
C VAL A 116 -23.53 -2.23 11.49
N ASP A 117 -22.35 -1.84 11.96
CA ASP A 117 -21.45 -0.94 11.21
C ASP A 117 -21.03 -1.56 9.88
N ARG A 118 -20.75 -2.87 9.87
CA ARG A 118 -20.34 -3.59 8.66
C ARG A 118 -21.45 -3.63 7.61
N SER A 119 -22.71 -3.76 8.02
CA SER A 119 -23.85 -3.70 7.09
C SER A 119 -23.90 -2.36 6.36
N PHE A 120 -23.72 -1.25 7.07
CA PHE A 120 -23.71 0.08 6.47
C PHE A 120 -22.49 0.30 5.55
N ASN A 121 -21.31 -0.14 6.01
CA ASN A 121 -20.08 -0.05 5.22
C ASN A 121 -20.19 -0.84 3.91
N LEU A 122 -20.63 -2.11 3.97
CA LEU A 122 -20.79 -2.96 2.78
C LEU A 122 -21.84 -2.39 1.81
N TYR A 123 -22.97 -1.92 2.32
CA TYR A 123 -23.99 -1.26 1.50
C TYR A 123 -23.40 -0.05 0.76
N SER A 124 -22.67 0.82 1.47
CA SER A 124 -22.04 2.01 0.89
C SER A 124 -20.96 1.67 -0.14
N THR A 125 -20.10 0.69 0.15
CA THR A 125 -19.04 0.24 -0.78
C THR A 125 -19.65 -0.34 -2.06
N SER A 126 -20.78 -1.05 -1.97
CA SER A 126 -21.41 -1.73 -3.11
C SER A 126 -21.90 -0.81 -4.25
N PHE A 127 -22.01 0.50 -4.02
CA PHE A 127 -22.36 1.45 -5.06
C PHE A 127 -21.24 1.70 -6.08
N GLY A 128 -19.98 1.44 -5.70
CA GLY A 128 -18.81 1.71 -6.54
C GLY A 128 -17.92 0.50 -6.80
N TYR A 129 -18.11 -0.61 -6.07
CA TYR A 129 -17.26 -1.79 -6.10
C TYR A 129 -18.04 -3.08 -5.90
#